data_AF-E4NPZ0-F1
#
_entry.id   AF-E4NPZ0-F1
#
_cell.length_a   1.000
_cell.length_b   1.000
_cell.length_c   1.000
_cell.angle_alpha   90.00
_cell.angle_beta   90.00
_cell.angle_gamma   90.00
#
_symmetry.space_group_name_H-M   'P 1'
#
loop_
_entity.id
_entity.type
_entity.pdbx_description
1 polymer ?
#
loop_
_entity_poly.entity_id
_entity_poly.type
_entity_poly.pdbx_seq_one_letter_code
_entity_poly.pdbx_strand_id
1 'polypeptide(L)'
;MNMNAKIIDQDNKGIGVRVHDNDETEHTVAVGFDGEIQGHSQDGYPDDPAKRTGKENEYVSQARRYAKYYVAKEKGYDVLPWDRDTAAMQRVQTAIESLSDEDFEKYFGTYFDQINSRLPNVTAPVPEPDAVGDDEFVLYLLDVYLDEAGRIEAVSDIHFLYLDDNRERQVVLGDQPLNRDPDARLQLKPNYLPSLEVAQEFFVYHLRCQIRDCYLLRGEEPPEQYRVIGPGLYDAATRYLYEDRPYRPYHKLHADIPGYSLEFDYGFGEQGKEMAKIAGAVADNK
;
A
#
# COMPACT_ATOMS: atom_id res chain seq x y z
N MET A 1 3.53 -7.35 17.76
CA MET A 1 4.63 -6.42 17.43
C MET A 1 4.47 -5.20 18.32
N ASN A 2 5.52 -4.74 19.01
CA ASN A 2 5.48 -3.67 20.01
C ASN A 2 6.56 -2.61 19.76
N MET A 3 6.46 -1.91 18.62
CA MET A 3 7.24 -0.68 18.40
C MET A 3 6.84 0.38 19.42
N ASN A 4 7.80 1.13 19.94
CA ASN A 4 7.53 2.31 20.76
C ASN A 4 8.54 3.42 20.47
N ALA A 5 8.15 4.67 20.74
CA ALA A 5 9.04 5.80 20.54
C ALA A 5 8.80 6.93 21.54
N LYS A 6 9.79 7.83 21.63
CA LYS A 6 9.69 9.13 22.28
C LYS A 6 10.54 10.16 21.54
N ILE A 7 10.10 11.41 21.58
CA ILE A 7 10.93 12.54 21.12
C ILE A 7 11.97 12.83 22.20
N ILE A 8 13.24 12.90 21.80
CA ILE A 8 14.37 13.12 22.72
C ILE A 8 15.08 14.45 22.48
N ASP A 9 14.94 15.03 21.29
CA ASP A 9 15.55 16.32 20.94
C ASP A 9 14.80 17.00 19.80
N GLN A 10 14.99 18.31 19.66
CA GLN A 10 14.49 19.11 18.55
C GLN A 10 15.42 20.31 18.35
N ASP A 11 15.94 20.47 17.13
CA ASP A 11 16.77 21.61 16.74
C ASP A 11 16.16 22.35 15.54
N ASN A 12 16.96 23.19 14.86
CA ASN A 12 16.52 23.93 13.68
C ASN A 12 16.53 23.11 12.38
N LYS A 13 16.96 21.85 12.43
CA LYS A 13 17.05 20.94 11.27
C LYS A 13 16.05 19.80 11.33
N GLY A 14 15.63 19.38 12.53
CA GLY A 14 14.66 18.29 12.67
C GLY A 14 14.38 17.86 14.11
N ILE A 15 13.87 16.64 14.22
CA ILE A 15 13.43 16.00 15.46
C ILE A 15 14.24 14.73 15.70
N GLY A 16 14.85 14.63 16.88
CA GLY A 16 15.47 13.41 17.37
C GLY A 16 14.42 12.50 18.02
N VAL A 17 14.32 11.27 17.54
CA VAL A 17 13.39 10.25 18.03
C VAL A 17 14.18 9.05 18.52
N ARG A 18 13.84 8.57 19.71
CA ARG A 18 14.26 7.25 20.16
C ARG A 18 13.17 6.24 19.88
N VAL A 19 13.50 5.15 19.20
CA VAL A 19 12.57 4.06 18.86
C VAL A 19 13.10 2.77 19.47
N HIS A 20 12.25 1.97 20.10
CA HIS A 20 12.55 0.56 20.36
C HIS A 20 11.82 -0.29 19.34
N ASP A 21 12.54 -1.17 18.67
CA ASP A 21 11.96 -2.05 17.67
C ASP A 21 11.34 -3.32 18.28
N ASN A 22 10.90 -4.23 17.41
CA ASN A 22 10.27 -5.49 17.80
C ASN A 22 11.24 -6.52 18.43
N ASP A 23 12.55 -6.24 18.44
CA ASP A 23 13.59 -7.01 19.11
C ASP A 23 14.11 -6.28 20.37
N GLU A 24 13.43 -5.21 20.77
CA GLU A 24 13.80 -4.31 21.87
C GLU A 24 15.08 -3.49 21.62
N THR A 25 15.63 -3.53 20.40
CA THR A 25 16.81 -2.74 20.02
C THR A 25 16.47 -1.25 20.05
N GLU A 26 17.29 -0.47 20.75
CA GLU A 26 17.15 0.99 20.80
C GLU A 26 17.79 1.62 19.55
N HIS A 27 17.01 2.43 18.85
CA HIS A 27 17.41 3.25 17.72
C HIS A 27 17.32 4.72 18.09
N THR A 28 18.31 5.50 17.69
CA THR A 28 18.22 6.96 17.66
C THR A 28 18.14 7.42 16.21
N VAL A 29 17.03 8.05 15.84
CA VAL A 29 16.72 8.49 14.48
C VAL A 29 16.49 9.99 14.47
N ALA A 30 17.21 10.72 13.62
CA ALA A 30 16.98 12.14 13.37
C ALA A 30 16.13 12.30 12.09
N VAL A 31 14.95 12.89 12.23
CA VAL A 31 13.98 13.11 11.15
C VAL A 31 13.93 14.60 10.83
N GLY A 32 14.25 14.97 9.59
CA GLY A 32 14.11 16.34 9.08
C GLY A 32 12.65 16.77 8.97
N PHE A 33 12.39 18.07 8.88
CA PHE A 33 11.02 18.60 8.70
C PHE A 33 10.40 18.27 7.33
N ASP A 34 11.22 17.86 6.36
CA ASP A 34 10.85 17.30 5.06
C ASP A 34 10.70 15.76 5.09
N GLY A 35 10.89 15.15 6.25
CA GLY A 35 10.87 13.71 6.45
C GLY A 35 12.15 12.99 6.05
N GLU A 36 13.21 13.68 5.61
CA GLU A 36 14.49 13.03 5.33
C GLU A 36 15.14 12.48 6.61
N ILE A 37 15.78 11.32 6.52
CA ILE A 37 16.50 10.74 7.67
C ILE A 37 17.91 11.31 7.70
N GLN A 38 18.15 12.26 8.61
CA GLN A 38 19.42 12.98 8.75
C GLN A 38 20.48 12.16 9.51
N GLY A 39 20.05 11.19 10.30
CA GLY A 39 20.91 10.29 11.05
C GLY A 39 20.14 9.11 11.61
N HIS A 40 20.80 7.96 11.70
CA HIS A 40 20.26 6.77 12.34
C HIS A 40 21.42 5.98 12.97
N SER A 41 21.41 5.82 14.29
CA SER A 41 22.35 4.98 15.04
C SER A 41 21.62 3.95 15.90
N GLN A 42 22.23 2.79 16.06
CA GLN A 42 21.77 1.66 16.88
C GLN A 42 22.97 0.72 17.12
N ASP A 43 22.95 -0.08 18.18
CA ASP A 43 24.04 -1.01 18.53
C ASP A 43 23.61 -2.50 18.54
N GLY A 44 22.36 -2.81 18.18
CA GLY A 44 21.80 -4.17 18.19
C GLY A 44 22.13 -5.01 16.95
N TYR A 45 22.41 -4.36 15.83
CA TYR A 45 22.67 -4.96 14.51
C TYR A 45 24.00 -4.47 13.94
N PRO A 46 24.65 -5.22 13.02
CA PRO A 46 25.85 -4.75 12.33
C PRO A 46 25.68 -3.38 11.66
N ASP A 47 26.70 -2.51 11.68
CA ASP A 47 26.65 -1.19 11.03
C ASP A 47 26.58 -1.29 9.50
N ASP A 48 27.32 -2.25 8.95
CA ASP A 48 27.35 -2.56 7.52
C ASP A 48 26.07 -3.31 7.12
N PRO A 49 25.19 -2.73 6.29
CA PRO A 49 23.94 -3.38 5.88
C PRO A 49 24.15 -4.75 5.19
N ALA A 50 25.30 -4.95 4.53
CA ALA A 50 25.63 -6.22 3.87
C ALA A 50 25.92 -7.36 4.87
N LYS A 51 26.14 -7.04 6.15
CA LYS A 51 26.35 -8.01 7.24
C LYS A 51 25.09 -8.31 8.03
N ARG A 52 23.98 -7.60 7.76
CA ARG A 52 22.67 -7.82 8.40
C ARG A 52 21.89 -8.90 7.66
N THR A 53 21.13 -9.69 8.40
CA THR A 53 20.06 -10.55 7.85
C THR A 53 18.93 -9.70 7.24
N GLY A 54 18.05 -10.30 6.43
CA GLY A 54 16.86 -9.60 5.91
C GLY A 54 15.97 -9.06 7.03
N LYS A 55 15.82 -9.82 8.13
CA LYS A 55 15.06 -9.43 9.31
C LYS A 55 15.63 -8.18 9.98
N GLU A 56 16.92 -8.16 10.26
CA GLU A 56 17.61 -7.02 10.88
C GLU A 56 17.57 -5.77 9.97
N ASN A 57 17.75 -5.96 8.65
CA ASN A 57 17.59 -4.87 7.69
C ASN A 57 16.17 -4.30 7.69
N GLU A 58 15.16 -5.16 7.80
CA GLU A 58 13.77 -4.70 7.87
C GLU A 58 13.48 -3.99 9.19
N TYR A 59 13.99 -4.44 10.34
CA TYR A 59 13.83 -3.75 11.63
C TYR A 59 14.44 -2.35 11.63
N VAL A 60 15.66 -2.19 11.10
CA VAL A 60 16.28 -0.86 10.88
C VAL A 60 15.40 0.01 9.98
N SER A 61 14.76 -0.57 8.96
CA SER A 61 13.85 0.15 8.08
C SER A 61 12.52 0.52 8.76
N GLN A 62 11.94 -0.39 9.55
CA GLN A 62 10.74 -0.17 10.36
C GLN A 62 10.98 0.96 11.38
N ALA A 63 12.12 0.97 12.08
CA ALA A 63 12.47 2.03 13.02
C ALA A 63 12.46 3.42 12.37
N ARG A 64 13.00 3.55 11.14
CA ARG A 64 12.93 4.81 10.37
C ARG A 64 11.50 5.20 10.02
N ARG A 65 10.70 4.28 9.49
CA ARG A 65 9.29 4.56 9.13
C ARG A 65 8.44 4.91 10.36
N TYR A 66 8.66 4.20 11.47
CA TYR A 66 7.99 4.46 12.75
C TYR A 66 8.39 5.82 13.33
N ALA A 67 9.67 6.21 13.25
CA ALA A 67 10.12 7.54 13.66
C ALA A 67 9.43 8.66 12.88
N LYS A 68 9.34 8.55 11.54
CA LYS A 68 8.61 9.54 10.71
C LYS A 68 7.14 9.64 11.13
N TYR A 69 6.47 8.50 11.27
CA TYR A 69 5.08 8.46 11.75
C TYR A 69 4.91 9.10 13.12
N TYR A 70 5.81 8.81 14.06
CA TYR A 70 5.74 9.34 15.41
C TYR A 70 5.94 10.87 15.42
N VAL A 71 6.84 11.41 14.59
CA VAL A 71 7.00 12.85 14.41
C VAL A 71 5.75 13.49 13.81
N ALA A 72 5.20 12.91 12.75
CA ALA A 72 3.95 13.41 12.14
C ALA A 72 2.81 13.43 13.16
N LYS A 73 2.64 12.34 13.91
CA LYS A 73 1.59 12.18 14.93
C LYS A 73 1.73 13.17 16.09
N GLU A 74 2.92 13.31 16.66
CA GLU A 74 3.13 14.07 17.91
C GLU A 74 3.40 15.58 17.66
N LYS A 75 3.84 15.95 16.45
CA LYS A 75 4.22 17.33 16.12
C LYS A 75 3.44 17.94 14.96
N GLY A 76 2.72 17.14 14.17
CA GLY A 76 1.94 17.62 13.02
C GLY A 76 2.79 18.06 11.82
N TYR A 77 4.06 17.63 11.74
CA TYR A 77 4.87 17.88 10.56
C TYR A 77 4.50 16.92 9.43
N ASP A 78 4.50 17.44 8.20
CA ASP A 78 4.28 16.66 6.99
C ASP A 78 5.58 15.94 6.57
N VAL A 79 5.87 14.84 7.27
CA VAL A 79 7.12 14.05 7.11
C VAL A 79 6.87 12.65 6.56
N LEU A 80 5.60 12.31 6.30
CA LEU A 80 5.21 11.04 5.73
C LEU A 80 5.14 11.17 4.22
N PRO A 81 5.64 10.20 3.45
CA PRO A 81 5.27 10.08 2.05
C PRO A 81 3.74 10.01 1.94
N TRP A 82 3.15 10.71 0.98
CA TRP A 82 1.69 10.73 0.77
C TRP A 82 1.13 9.32 0.60
N ASP A 83 1.88 8.42 -0.05
CA ASP A 83 1.50 7.02 -0.28
C ASP A 83 1.65 6.12 0.96
N ARG A 84 1.93 6.71 2.12
CA ARG A 84 2.02 6.08 3.45
C ARG A 84 1.18 6.80 4.51
N ASP A 85 0.43 7.84 4.14
CA ASP A 85 -0.51 8.50 5.04
C ASP A 85 -1.81 7.69 5.17
N THR A 86 -1.90 6.90 6.24
CA THR A 86 -3.10 6.11 6.54
C THR A 86 -4.34 6.95 6.81
N ALA A 87 -4.19 8.20 7.28
CA ALA A 87 -5.33 9.08 7.52
C ALA A 87 -5.89 9.60 6.20
N ALA A 88 -5.03 9.95 5.23
CA ALA A 88 -5.45 10.32 3.89
C ALA A 88 -6.13 9.15 3.16
N MET A 89 -5.54 7.95 3.21
CA MET A 89 -6.16 6.73 2.66
C MET A 89 -7.54 6.46 3.26
N GLN A 90 -7.71 6.65 4.57
CA GLN A 90 -9.01 6.47 5.22
C GLN A 90 -10.03 7.52 4.77
N ARG A 91 -9.63 8.78 4.55
CA ARG A 91 -10.53 9.81 3.99
C ARG A 91 -10.97 9.42 2.58
N VAL A 92 -10.04 8.93 1.74
CA VAL A 92 -10.37 8.43 0.39
C VAL A 92 -11.32 7.24 0.46
N GLN A 93 -11.08 6.30 1.38
CA GLN A 93 -11.96 5.17 1.61
C GLN A 93 -13.40 5.64 1.90
N THR A 94 -13.57 6.55 2.86
CA THR A 94 -14.89 7.12 3.19
C THR A 94 -15.50 7.88 2.02
N ALA A 95 -14.70 8.63 1.26
CA ALA A 95 -15.20 9.36 0.09
C ALA A 95 -15.76 8.40 -0.95
N ILE A 96 -15.03 7.33 -1.30
CA ILE A 96 -15.47 6.29 -2.24
C ILE A 96 -16.72 5.57 -1.71
N GLU A 97 -16.76 5.15 -0.44
CA GLU A 97 -17.93 4.51 0.18
C GLU A 97 -19.20 5.37 0.10
N SER A 98 -19.05 6.70 0.10
CA SER A 98 -20.18 7.64 0.12
C SER A 98 -20.71 8.05 -1.26
N LEU A 99 -20.06 7.63 -2.35
CA LEU A 99 -20.47 8.00 -3.70
C LEU A 99 -21.79 7.33 -4.08
N SER A 100 -22.59 8.07 -4.86
CA SER A 100 -23.68 7.47 -5.64
C SER A 100 -23.12 6.61 -6.77
N ASP A 101 -23.92 5.69 -7.30
CA ASP A 101 -23.55 4.88 -8.47
C ASP A 101 -23.10 5.76 -9.66
N GLU A 102 -23.80 6.87 -9.90
CA GLU A 102 -23.49 7.82 -10.97
C GLU A 102 -22.13 8.51 -10.74
N ASP A 103 -21.87 8.98 -9.52
CA ASP A 103 -20.58 9.61 -9.20
C ASP A 103 -19.44 8.58 -9.21
N PHE A 104 -19.69 7.35 -8.74
CA PHE A 104 -18.69 6.29 -8.79
C PHE A 104 -18.34 5.94 -10.24
N GLU A 105 -19.33 5.75 -11.11
CA GLU A 105 -19.11 5.52 -12.54
C GLU A 105 -18.33 6.69 -13.17
N LYS A 106 -18.70 7.93 -12.84
CA LYS A 106 -18.02 9.13 -13.34
C LYS A 106 -16.53 9.17 -12.99
N TYR A 107 -16.16 8.87 -11.74
CA TYR A 107 -14.76 8.94 -11.31
C TYR A 107 -13.97 7.67 -11.60
N PHE A 108 -14.61 6.50 -11.56
CA PHE A 108 -13.92 5.22 -11.54
C PHE A 108 -14.29 4.28 -12.69
N GLY A 109 -15.27 4.61 -13.52
CA GLY A 109 -15.72 3.76 -14.64
C GLY A 109 -14.60 3.39 -15.60
N THR A 110 -13.77 4.38 -15.99
CA THR A 110 -12.61 4.12 -16.85
C THR A 110 -11.59 3.19 -16.18
N TYR A 111 -11.37 3.33 -14.87
CA TYR A 111 -10.46 2.44 -14.15
C TYR A 111 -11.06 1.02 -13.98
N PHE A 112 -12.38 0.92 -13.76
CA PHE A 112 -13.10 -0.35 -13.74
C PHE A 112 -12.97 -1.10 -15.09
N ASP A 113 -13.15 -0.40 -16.21
CA ASP A 113 -12.97 -0.98 -17.54
C ASP A 113 -11.52 -1.42 -17.78
N GLN A 114 -10.55 -0.62 -17.33
CA GLN A 114 -9.14 -0.99 -17.41
C GLN A 114 -8.82 -2.23 -16.59
N ILE A 115 -9.30 -2.34 -15.35
CA ILE A 115 -9.07 -3.51 -14.49
C ILE A 115 -9.59 -4.80 -15.14
N ASN A 116 -10.73 -4.70 -15.82
CA ASN A 116 -11.35 -5.81 -16.54
C ASN A 116 -10.80 -5.99 -17.97
N SER A 117 -9.83 -5.21 -18.43
CA SER A 117 -9.45 -5.15 -19.86
C SER A 117 -8.81 -6.43 -20.40
N ARG A 118 -8.34 -7.33 -19.54
CA ARG A 118 -7.84 -8.66 -19.94
C ARG A 118 -8.96 -9.69 -20.13
N LEU A 119 -10.22 -9.33 -19.87
CA LEU A 119 -11.36 -10.20 -20.20
C LEU A 119 -11.66 -10.16 -21.70
N PRO A 120 -12.19 -11.27 -22.24
CA PRO A 120 -12.71 -11.26 -23.61
C PRO A 120 -13.79 -10.18 -23.78
N ASN A 121 -13.68 -9.41 -24.85
CA ASN A 121 -14.64 -8.36 -25.27
C ASN A 121 -14.66 -7.08 -24.43
N VAL A 122 -13.70 -6.88 -23.52
CA VAL A 122 -13.46 -5.57 -22.90
C VAL A 122 -12.34 -4.88 -23.66
N THR A 123 -12.58 -3.67 -24.14
CA THR A 123 -11.53 -2.87 -24.79
C THR A 123 -10.80 -2.08 -23.72
N ALA A 124 -9.48 -2.24 -23.62
CA ALA A 124 -8.67 -1.46 -22.69
C ALA A 124 -8.82 0.04 -22.98
N PRO A 125 -9.23 0.87 -22.01
CA PRO A 125 -9.28 2.32 -22.17
C PRO A 125 -7.91 2.92 -22.51
N VAL A 126 -6.85 2.39 -21.89
CA VAL A 126 -5.45 2.73 -22.19
C VAL A 126 -4.71 1.45 -22.55
N PRO A 127 -4.03 1.38 -23.72
CA PRO A 127 -3.26 0.21 -24.09
C PRO A 127 -2.13 -0.02 -23.09
N GLU A 128 -1.92 -1.29 -22.70
CA GLU A 128 -0.74 -1.66 -21.90
C GLU A 128 0.54 -1.34 -22.67
N PRO A 129 1.65 -0.98 -21.99
CA PRO A 129 2.94 -0.81 -22.63
C PRO A 129 3.36 -2.07 -23.39
N ASP A 130 3.97 -1.93 -24.58
CA ASP A 130 4.38 -3.06 -25.44
C ASP A 130 5.29 -4.10 -24.75
N ALA A 131 5.99 -3.70 -23.69
CA ALA A 131 6.85 -4.56 -22.89
C ALA A 131 6.08 -5.51 -21.95
N VAL A 132 4.78 -5.29 -21.76
CA VAL A 132 3.93 -6.13 -20.91
C VAL A 132 3.31 -7.24 -21.77
N GLY A 133 3.79 -8.46 -21.59
CA GLY A 133 3.14 -9.66 -22.14
C GLY A 133 1.88 -10.06 -21.37
N ASP A 134 1.08 -10.96 -21.95
CA ASP A 134 -0.19 -11.43 -21.38
C ASP A 134 -0.06 -12.02 -19.96
N ASP A 135 1.06 -12.68 -19.67
CA ASP A 135 1.36 -13.31 -18.38
C ASP A 135 2.34 -12.47 -17.53
N GLU A 136 2.77 -11.31 -18.00
CA GLU A 136 3.72 -10.46 -17.30
C GLU A 136 3.07 -9.61 -16.22
N PHE A 137 3.88 -9.23 -15.24
CA PHE A 137 3.44 -8.40 -14.13
C PHE A 137 3.16 -6.96 -14.58
N VAL A 138 1.92 -6.52 -14.36
CA VAL A 138 1.51 -5.12 -14.46
C VAL A 138 0.55 -4.76 -13.34
N LEU A 139 0.66 -3.52 -12.87
CA LEU A 139 -0.32 -2.85 -12.04
C LEU A 139 -0.86 -1.65 -12.79
N TYR A 140 -2.18 -1.50 -12.73
CA TYR A 140 -2.86 -0.27 -13.09
C TYR A 140 -2.99 0.58 -11.83
N LEU A 141 -2.46 1.79 -11.87
CA LEU A 141 -2.52 2.72 -10.76
C LEU A 141 -3.48 3.86 -11.08
N LEU A 142 -4.20 4.31 -10.06
CA LEU A 142 -5.10 5.45 -10.16
C LEU A 142 -4.91 6.33 -8.93
N ASP A 143 -4.54 7.60 -9.15
CA ASP A 143 -4.41 8.59 -8.09
C ASP A 143 -5.77 9.22 -7.80
N VAL A 144 -6.07 9.39 -6.51
CA VAL A 144 -7.34 9.97 -6.04
C VAL A 144 -7.04 11.23 -5.22
N TYR A 145 -7.70 12.32 -5.58
CA TYR A 145 -7.52 13.64 -5.00
C TYR A 145 -8.81 14.07 -4.28
N LEU A 146 -8.70 14.51 -3.03
CA LEU A 146 -9.82 15.03 -2.26
C LEU A 146 -9.81 16.57 -2.21
N ASP A 147 -10.98 17.17 -2.22
CA ASP A 147 -11.15 18.60 -1.94
C ASP A 147 -11.03 18.88 -0.42
N GLU A 148 -11.07 20.17 -0.04
CA GLU A 148 -11.01 20.58 1.37
C GLU A 148 -12.17 20.03 2.22
N ALA A 149 -13.29 19.64 1.60
CA ALA A 149 -14.44 19.03 2.26
C ALA A 149 -14.34 17.49 2.34
N GLY A 150 -13.26 16.90 1.84
CA GLY A 150 -13.04 15.46 1.84
C GLY A 150 -13.83 14.70 0.76
N ARG A 151 -14.34 15.39 -0.26
CA ARG A 151 -15.01 14.78 -1.42
C ARG A 151 -14.01 14.54 -2.54
N ILE A 152 -14.28 13.59 -3.42
CA ILE A 152 -13.41 13.37 -4.58
C ILE A 152 -13.45 14.60 -5.49
N GLU A 153 -12.31 15.28 -5.62
CA GLU A 153 -12.11 16.41 -6.51
C GLU A 153 -11.82 15.91 -7.92
N ALA A 154 -10.88 14.98 -8.03
CA ALA A 154 -10.41 14.42 -9.29
C ALA A 154 -9.75 13.05 -9.10
N VAL A 155 -9.56 12.34 -10.21
CA VAL A 155 -8.68 11.17 -10.32
C VAL A 155 -7.71 11.40 -11.48
N SER A 156 -6.54 10.76 -11.45
CA SER A 156 -5.63 10.74 -12.61
C SER A 156 -6.17 9.90 -13.76
N ASP A 157 -5.52 10.00 -14.93
CA ASP A 157 -5.57 8.89 -15.88
C ASP A 157 -4.84 7.66 -15.32
N ILE A 158 -4.97 6.53 -16.01
CA ILE A 158 -4.31 5.27 -15.65
C ILE A 158 -2.79 5.42 -15.75
N HIS A 159 -2.10 5.07 -14.67
CA HIS A 159 -0.67 4.83 -14.70
C HIS A 159 -0.38 3.34 -14.76
N PHE A 160 0.77 2.97 -15.29
CA PHE A 160 1.25 1.59 -15.30
C PHE A 160 2.50 1.47 -14.43
N LEU A 161 2.56 0.40 -13.64
CA LEU A 161 3.80 -0.09 -13.05
C LEU A 161 3.98 -1.53 -13.51
N TYR A 162 5.10 -1.80 -14.17
CA TYR A 162 5.44 -3.12 -14.69
C TYR A 162 6.92 -3.41 -14.50
N LEU A 163 7.32 -4.65 -14.81
CA LEU A 163 8.72 -5.05 -14.88
C LEU A 163 9.09 -5.19 -16.36
N ASP A 164 10.19 -4.58 -16.79
CA ASP A 164 10.71 -4.80 -18.14
C ASP A 164 11.42 -6.16 -18.27
N ASP A 165 11.96 -6.45 -19.45
CA ASP A 165 12.69 -7.69 -19.75
C ASP A 165 13.88 -7.96 -18.80
N ASN A 166 14.44 -6.91 -18.18
CA ASN A 166 15.53 -7.02 -17.21
C ASN A 166 15.02 -7.16 -15.77
N ARG A 167 13.69 -7.27 -15.59
CA ARG A 167 12.98 -7.24 -14.32
C ARG A 167 13.18 -5.93 -13.54
N GLU A 168 13.48 -4.85 -14.24
CA GLU A 168 13.57 -3.52 -13.66
C GLU A 168 12.19 -2.86 -13.61
N ARG A 169 11.92 -2.15 -12.52
CA ARG A 169 10.64 -1.48 -12.29
C ARG A 169 10.50 -0.28 -13.23
N GLN A 170 9.50 -0.32 -14.09
CA GLN A 170 9.10 0.79 -14.93
C GLN A 170 7.81 1.42 -14.41
N VAL A 171 7.69 2.75 -14.58
CA VAL A 171 6.48 3.51 -14.25
C VAL A 171 6.15 4.42 -15.43
N VAL A 172 4.94 4.29 -15.95
CA VAL A 172 4.41 5.17 -17.01
C VAL A 172 3.23 5.93 -16.42
N LEU A 173 3.35 7.25 -16.37
CA LEU A 173 2.30 8.10 -15.82
C LEU A 173 1.35 8.55 -16.94
N GLY A 174 0.06 8.21 -16.82
CA GLY A 174 -1.02 8.99 -17.41
C GLY A 174 -1.10 10.45 -16.89
N ASP A 175 -2.03 11.22 -17.46
CA ASP A 175 -2.26 12.62 -17.09
C ASP A 175 -2.62 12.79 -15.60
N GLN A 176 -2.14 13.88 -15.02
CA GLN A 176 -2.39 14.24 -13.63
C GLN A 176 -3.19 15.55 -13.59
N PRO A 177 -4.42 15.54 -13.05
CA PRO A 177 -5.32 16.70 -13.14
C PRO A 177 -4.86 17.87 -12.28
N LEU A 178 -4.04 17.62 -11.25
CA LEU A 178 -3.65 18.61 -10.24
C LEU A 178 -2.14 18.58 -10.00
N ASN A 179 -1.56 19.76 -9.76
CA ASN A 179 -0.14 19.92 -9.44
C ASN A 179 0.10 19.84 -7.92
N ARG A 180 -0.25 18.70 -7.32
CA ARG A 180 -0.02 18.35 -5.91
C ARG A 180 0.01 16.83 -5.76
N ASP A 181 0.48 16.34 -4.61
CA ASP A 181 0.38 14.92 -4.30
C ASP A 181 -1.10 14.49 -4.13
N PRO A 182 -1.45 13.26 -4.54
CA PRO A 182 -2.77 12.70 -4.29
C PRO A 182 -2.96 12.26 -2.83
N ASP A 183 -4.21 12.11 -2.43
CA ASP A 183 -4.58 11.65 -1.09
C ASP A 183 -4.48 10.12 -0.95
N ALA A 184 -4.61 9.38 -2.04
CA ALA A 184 -4.33 7.95 -2.12
C ALA A 184 -4.08 7.49 -3.55
N ARG A 185 -3.54 6.28 -3.70
CA ARG A 185 -3.36 5.60 -4.99
C ARG A 185 -3.87 4.17 -4.92
N LEU A 186 -4.85 3.83 -5.76
CA LEU A 186 -5.23 2.44 -6.00
C LEU A 186 -4.11 1.75 -6.79
N GLN A 187 -3.81 0.49 -6.44
CA GLN A 187 -2.72 -0.29 -7.03
C GLN A 187 -3.20 -1.70 -7.28
N LEU A 188 -3.78 -1.94 -8.45
CA LEU A 188 -4.45 -3.19 -8.74
C LEU A 188 -3.84 -3.87 -9.96
N LYS A 189 -3.74 -5.19 -9.89
CA LYS A 189 -3.51 -6.02 -11.07
C LYS A 189 -4.79 -6.04 -11.93
N PRO A 190 -4.67 -6.37 -13.22
CA PRO A 190 -5.83 -6.80 -13.99
C PRO A 190 -6.61 -7.86 -13.20
N ASN A 191 -7.90 -7.67 -13.05
CA ASN A 191 -8.75 -8.49 -12.21
C ASN A 191 -10.19 -8.51 -12.74
N TYR A 192 -10.93 -9.58 -12.45
CA TYR A 192 -12.36 -9.63 -12.76
C TYR A 192 -13.18 -8.97 -11.66
N LEU A 193 -13.91 -7.91 -12.00
CA LEU A 193 -14.90 -7.29 -11.13
C LEU A 193 -16.27 -7.31 -11.86
N PRO A 194 -17.30 -7.95 -11.29
CA PRO A 194 -18.53 -8.28 -12.02
C PRO A 194 -19.45 -7.07 -12.27
N SER A 195 -19.33 -6.00 -11.49
CA SER A 195 -20.14 -4.79 -11.61
C SER A 195 -19.43 -3.58 -10.99
N LEU A 196 -19.91 -2.37 -11.30
CA LEU A 196 -19.44 -1.14 -10.66
C LEU A 196 -19.70 -1.14 -9.15
N GLU A 197 -20.85 -1.67 -8.70
CA GLU A 197 -21.18 -1.82 -7.27
C GLU A 197 -20.12 -2.67 -6.54
N VAL A 198 -19.80 -3.85 -7.08
CA VAL A 198 -18.76 -4.73 -6.50
C VAL A 198 -17.38 -4.07 -6.61
N ALA A 199 -17.12 -3.29 -7.65
CA ALA A 199 -15.87 -2.56 -7.80
C ALA A 199 -15.71 -1.46 -6.73
N GLN A 200 -16.77 -0.74 -6.40
CA GLN A 200 -16.76 0.27 -5.34
C GLN A 200 -16.40 -0.37 -3.99
N GLU A 201 -17.07 -1.47 -3.63
CA GLU A 201 -16.75 -2.24 -2.43
C GLU A 201 -15.30 -2.79 -2.46
N PHE A 202 -14.83 -3.23 -3.63
CA PHE A 202 -13.47 -3.75 -3.77
C PHE A 202 -12.40 -2.67 -3.60
N PHE A 203 -12.60 -1.47 -4.15
CA PHE A 203 -11.62 -0.38 -4.05
C PHE A 203 -11.49 0.09 -2.59
N VAL A 204 -12.61 0.11 -1.87
CA VAL A 204 -12.65 0.33 -0.43
C VAL A 204 -11.89 -0.76 0.32
N TYR A 205 -12.15 -2.03 0.01
CA TYR A 205 -11.41 -3.17 0.59
C TYR A 205 -9.91 -3.11 0.30
N HIS A 206 -9.53 -2.70 -0.91
CA HIS A 206 -8.13 -2.56 -1.32
C HIS A 206 -7.41 -1.46 -0.54
N LEU A 207 -8.03 -0.29 -0.35
CA LEU A 207 -7.49 0.76 0.52
C LEU A 207 -7.31 0.26 1.96
N ARG A 208 -8.24 -0.57 2.46
CA ARG A 208 -8.12 -1.22 3.76
C ARG A 208 -6.89 -2.14 3.84
N CYS A 209 -6.61 -2.91 2.79
CA CYS A 209 -5.37 -3.69 2.66
C CYS A 209 -4.11 -2.81 2.59
N GLN A 210 -4.17 -1.65 1.93
CA GLN A 210 -3.05 -0.69 1.88
C GLN A 210 -2.78 -0.05 3.26
N ILE A 211 -3.83 0.28 4.01
CA ILE A 211 -3.71 0.78 5.40
C ILE A 211 -3.08 -0.29 6.30
N ARG A 212 -3.54 -1.56 6.20
CA ARG A 212 -2.92 -2.70 6.89
C ARG A 212 -1.41 -2.76 6.61
N ASP A 213 -1.04 -2.65 5.33
CA ASP A 213 0.36 -2.71 4.93
C ASP A 213 1.18 -1.56 5.52
N CYS A 214 0.62 -0.35 5.63
CA CYS A 214 1.31 0.76 6.28
C CYS A 214 1.64 0.45 7.76
N TYR A 215 0.73 -0.15 8.53
CA TYR A 215 1.01 -0.59 9.90
C TYR A 215 2.12 -1.64 9.95
N LEU A 216 2.01 -2.68 9.13
CA LEU A 216 2.99 -3.77 9.08
C LEU A 216 4.38 -3.27 8.66
N LEU A 217 4.46 -2.37 7.69
CA LEU A 217 5.72 -1.76 7.25
C LEU A 217 6.36 -0.86 8.31
N ARG A 218 5.59 -0.36 9.28
CA ARG A 218 6.11 0.33 10.48
C ARG A 218 6.44 -0.61 11.62
N GLY A 219 6.24 -1.93 11.45
CA GLY A 219 6.45 -2.92 12.49
C GLY A 219 5.35 -2.94 13.54
N GLU A 220 4.15 -2.46 13.22
CA GLU A 220 3.00 -2.43 14.12
C GLU A 220 1.98 -3.52 13.78
N GLU A 221 1.28 -4.00 14.80
CA GLU A 221 0.06 -4.78 14.58
C GLU A 221 -1.08 -3.82 14.19
N PRO A 222 -1.74 -4.00 13.03
CA PRO A 222 -2.88 -3.19 12.66
C PRO A 222 -4.03 -3.30 13.69
N PRO A 223 -4.84 -2.24 13.86
CA PRO A 223 -6.15 -2.35 14.49
C PRO A 223 -7.02 -3.43 13.84
N GLU A 224 -7.92 -4.06 14.59
CA GLU A 224 -8.71 -5.23 14.15
C GLU A 224 -9.42 -5.01 12.81
N GLN A 225 -10.02 -3.84 12.60
CA GLN A 225 -10.72 -3.48 11.35
C GLN A 225 -9.84 -3.51 10.09
N TYR A 226 -8.51 -3.46 10.24
CA TYR A 226 -7.54 -3.51 9.15
C TYR A 226 -6.83 -4.88 9.05
N ARG A 227 -7.16 -5.86 9.89
CA ARG A 227 -6.54 -7.19 9.86
C ARG A 227 -7.19 -8.09 8.80
N VAL A 228 -6.94 -7.76 7.55
CA VAL A 228 -7.61 -8.38 6.40
C VAL A 228 -6.59 -9.04 5.46
N ILE A 229 -7.02 -10.02 4.68
CA ILE A 229 -6.18 -10.74 3.71
C ILE A 229 -6.43 -10.23 2.30
N GLY A 230 -5.35 -9.99 1.56
CA GLY A 230 -5.43 -9.58 0.16
C GLY A 230 -4.32 -8.61 -0.24
N PRO A 231 -4.07 -8.44 -1.54
CA PRO A 231 -3.06 -7.51 -2.04
C PRO A 231 -3.39 -6.08 -1.59
N GLY A 232 -2.35 -5.31 -1.28
CA GLY A 232 -2.46 -3.91 -0.89
C GLY A 232 -1.39 -3.09 -1.60
N LEU A 233 -0.38 -2.63 -0.86
CA LEU A 233 0.75 -1.89 -1.43
C LEU A 233 1.71 -2.84 -2.15
N TYR A 234 2.13 -2.50 -3.37
CA TYR A 234 3.10 -3.30 -4.12
C TYR A 234 4.45 -3.45 -3.37
N ASP A 235 4.99 -2.35 -2.82
CA ASP A 235 6.22 -2.38 -2.01
C ASP A 235 6.06 -3.28 -0.76
N ALA A 236 4.87 -3.37 -0.17
CA ALA A 236 4.64 -4.28 0.94
C ALA A 236 4.60 -5.74 0.48
N ALA A 237 3.84 -6.03 -0.58
CA ALA A 237 3.75 -7.36 -1.16
C ALA A 237 5.13 -7.92 -1.55
N THR A 238 6.00 -7.11 -2.16
CA THR A 238 7.37 -7.55 -2.50
C THR A 238 8.19 -7.88 -1.26
N ARG A 239 8.04 -7.13 -0.15
CA ARG A 239 8.70 -7.43 1.13
C ARG A 239 8.20 -8.74 1.74
N TYR A 240 6.92 -9.04 1.61
CA TYR A 240 6.29 -10.25 2.15
C TYR A 240 6.74 -11.54 1.43
N LEU A 241 7.33 -11.44 0.25
CA LEU A 241 7.85 -12.59 -0.50
C LEU A 241 9.17 -13.13 0.06
N TYR A 242 9.92 -12.33 0.83
CA TYR A 242 11.20 -12.73 1.38
C TYR A 242 11.03 -13.42 2.74
N GLU A 243 11.27 -14.73 2.78
CA GLU A 243 11.11 -15.55 3.99
C GLU A 243 12.06 -15.16 5.14
N ASP A 244 13.17 -14.49 4.83
CA ASP A 244 14.14 -14.03 5.82
C ASP A 244 13.73 -12.70 6.49
N ARG A 245 12.55 -12.15 6.15
CA ARG A 245 11.97 -10.92 6.73
C ARG A 245 10.87 -11.26 7.75
N PRO A 246 10.51 -10.35 8.67
CA PRO A 246 9.60 -10.63 9.79
C PRO A 246 8.12 -10.66 9.39
N TYR A 247 7.79 -10.90 8.12
CA TYR A 247 6.44 -10.79 7.59
C TYR A 247 5.81 -12.16 7.34
N ARG A 248 4.48 -12.20 7.49
CA ARG A 248 3.65 -13.27 6.96
C ARG A 248 3.12 -12.85 5.59
N PRO A 249 2.63 -13.78 4.75
CA PRO A 249 2.20 -13.46 3.40
C PRO A 249 0.78 -12.87 3.37
N TYR A 250 0.57 -11.70 3.99
CA TYR A 250 -0.76 -11.04 4.11
C TYR A 250 -1.44 -10.74 2.76
N HIS A 251 -0.64 -10.64 1.69
CA HIS A 251 -1.11 -10.39 0.33
C HIS A 251 -1.70 -11.63 -0.35
N LYS A 252 -1.41 -12.84 0.13
CA LYS A 252 -1.86 -14.09 -0.48
C LYS A 252 -3.29 -14.40 -0.04
N LEU A 253 -4.21 -14.50 -1.01
CA LEU A 253 -5.63 -14.71 -0.75
C LEU A 253 -5.96 -15.98 0.05
N HIS A 254 -5.09 -16.99 -0.02
CA HIS A 254 -5.22 -18.27 0.68
C HIS A 254 -4.37 -18.36 1.96
N ALA A 255 -3.77 -17.26 2.42
CA ALA A 255 -2.97 -17.28 3.64
C ALA A 255 -3.84 -17.55 4.87
N ASP A 256 -3.39 -18.48 5.72
CA ASP A 256 -3.96 -18.73 7.05
C ASP A 256 -3.11 -18.01 8.10
N ILE A 257 -3.58 -16.85 8.54
CA ILE A 257 -2.88 -15.99 9.49
C ILE A 257 -3.82 -15.70 10.67
N PRO A 258 -3.50 -16.17 11.89
CA PRO A 258 -4.27 -15.87 13.10
C PRO A 258 -4.64 -14.40 13.24
N GLY A 259 -5.93 -14.12 13.37
CA GLY A 259 -6.48 -12.77 13.52
C GLY A 259 -6.70 -12.01 12.22
N TYR A 260 -6.47 -12.64 11.05
CA TYR A 260 -6.71 -12.05 9.73
C TYR A 260 -7.67 -12.90 8.91
N SER A 261 -8.51 -12.25 8.11
CA SER A 261 -9.55 -12.87 7.29
C SER A 261 -9.59 -12.30 5.88
N LEU A 262 -9.85 -13.15 4.88
CA LEU A 262 -10.32 -12.70 3.58
C LEU A 262 -11.81 -12.40 3.72
N GLU A 263 -12.17 -11.11 3.73
CA GLU A 263 -13.57 -10.70 3.94
C GLU A 263 -14.27 -10.32 2.65
N PHE A 264 -13.53 -9.91 1.62
CA PHE A 264 -14.11 -9.54 0.34
C PHE A 264 -14.58 -10.78 -0.42
N ASP A 265 -15.83 -10.74 -0.90
CA ASP A 265 -16.53 -11.90 -1.44
C ASP A 265 -16.76 -11.85 -2.95
N TYR A 266 -16.29 -10.78 -3.60
CA TYR A 266 -16.38 -10.58 -5.05
C TYR A 266 -17.81 -10.64 -5.60
N GLY A 267 -18.83 -10.36 -4.77
CA GLY A 267 -20.25 -10.39 -5.16
C GLY A 267 -20.87 -11.79 -5.16
N PHE A 268 -20.14 -12.82 -4.70
CA PHE A 268 -20.60 -14.21 -4.70
C PHE A 268 -20.66 -14.84 -3.30
N GLY A 269 -20.60 -14.03 -2.24
CA GLY A 269 -20.62 -14.52 -0.86
C GLY A 269 -19.47 -15.50 -0.57
N GLU A 270 -19.72 -16.50 0.29
CA GLU A 270 -18.69 -17.48 0.66
C GLU A 270 -18.10 -18.25 -0.55
N GLN A 271 -18.86 -18.43 -1.64
CA GLN A 271 -18.35 -19.06 -2.85
C GLN A 271 -17.28 -18.19 -3.52
N GLY A 272 -17.48 -16.87 -3.58
CA GLY A 272 -16.49 -15.95 -4.15
C GLY A 272 -15.21 -15.88 -3.34
N LYS A 273 -15.30 -15.93 -2.00
CA LYS A 273 -14.12 -16.04 -1.13
C LYS A 273 -13.33 -17.32 -1.41
N GLU A 274 -14.01 -18.45 -1.55
CA GLU A 274 -13.36 -19.74 -1.83
C GLU A 274 -12.73 -19.76 -3.23
N MET A 275 -13.43 -19.22 -4.24
CA MET A 275 -12.88 -19.06 -5.58
C MET A 275 -11.61 -18.18 -5.58
N ALA A 276 -11.62 -17.08 -4.85
CA ALA A 276 -10.47 -16.19 -4.72
C ALA A 276 -9.26 -16.88 -4.04
N LYS A 277 -9.50 -17.69 -3.00
CA LYS A 277 -8.46 -18.51 -2.36
C LYS A 277 -7.86 -19.50 -3.35
N ILE A 278 -8.69 -20.25 -4.08
CA ILE A 278 -8.25 -21.24 -5.06
C ILE A 278 -7.46 -20.55 -6.19
N ALA A 279 -8.00 -19.47 -6.75
CA ALA A 279 -7.35 -18.72 -7.82
C ALA A 279 -5.99 -18.18 -7.38
N GLY A 280 -5.91 -17.60 -6.17
CA GLY A 280 -4.64 -17.14 -5.60
C GLY A 280 -3.64 -18.27 -5.37
N ALA A 281 -4.09 -19.42 -4.89
CA ALA A 281 -3.22 -20.59 -4.70
C ALA A 281 -2.69 -21.13 -6.04
N VAL A 282 -3.51 -21.11 -7.09
CA VAL A 282 -3.09 -21.52 -8.44
C VAL A 282 -2.09 -20.54 -9.03
N ALA A 283 -2.32 -19.23 -8.89
CA ALA A 283 -1.44 -18.18 -9.41
C ALA A 283 -0.04 -18.25 -8.78
N ASP A 284 0.04 -18.55 -7.49
CA ASP A 284 1.31 -18.64 -6.76
C ASP A 284 2.14 -19.91 -7.05
N ASN A 285 1.56 -20.90 -7.73
CA ASN A 285 2.23 -22.14 -8.12
C ASN A 285 2.72 -22.15 -9.58
N LYS A 286 2.49 -21.06 -10.32
CA LYS A 286 3.01 -20.85 -11.68
C LYS A 286 4.36 -20.14 -11.63
#